data_AF-A0A9W4FJ21-F1
#
_entry.id   AF-A0A9W4FJ21-F1
#
_cell.length_a   1.000
_cell.length_b   1.000
_cell.length_c   1.000
_cell.angle_alpha   90.00
_cell.angle_beta   90.00
_cell.angle_gamma   90.00
#
_symmetry.space_group_name_H-M   'P 1'
#
loop_
_entity.id
_entity.type
_entity.pdbx_description
1 polymer ?
#
loop_
_entity_poly.entity_id
_entity_poly.type
_entity_poly.pdbx_seq_one_letter_code
_entity_poly.pdbx_strand_id
1 'polypeptide(L)'
;MEAPEQGIERLDHFVTERRRALGISRAQMFARGGPSPSTMNKALTGDRGLSRSTLERIDRALGWAPGSAETVMRGGTPTSRIPAPSDAPCPAHEHVVTVLESIRTQLHTAEQLVEDLLGSGHAR
;
A
#
# COMPACT_ATOMS: atom_id res chain seq x y z
N MET A 1 -3.67 18.64 5.41
CA MET A 1 -3.25 18.81 6.82
C MET A 1 -1.86 18.25 6.88
N GLU A 2 -0.87 19.08 7.16
CA GLU A 2 0.53 18.68 7.19
C GLU A 2 0.76 17.66 8.32
N ALA A 3 1.57 16.64 8.05
CA ALA A 3 1.85 15.61 9.05
C ALA A 3 2.63 16.25 10.21
N PRO A 4 2.29 15.96 11.49
CA PRO A 4 3.07 16.42 12.63
C PRO A 4 4.55 16.08 12.46
N GLU A 5 5.49 16.90 12.97
CA GLU A 5 6.92 16.72 12.71
C GLU A 5 7.49 15.41 13.27
N GLN A 6 7.03 14.98 14.45
CA GLN A 6 7.52 13.78 15.13
C GLN A 6 6.49 13.26 16.17
N GLY A 7 6.81 12.15 16.82
CA GLY A 7 6.04 11.60 17.94
C GLY A 7 4.85 10.72 17.54
N ILE A 8 3.97 10.47 18.51
CA ILE A 8 2.86 9.52 18.39
C ILE A 8 1.76 10.02 17.44
N GLU A 9 1.52 11.33 17.40
CA GLU A 9 0.54 11.94 16.50
C GLU A 9 0.96 11.79 15.03
N ARG A 10 2.25 11.97 14.74
CA ARG A 10 2.81 11.69 13.41
C ARG A 10 2.59 10.23 13.04
N LEU A 11 2.87 9.31 13.96
CA LEU A 11 2.64 7.89 13.71
C LEU A 11 1.16 7.59 13.42
N ASP A 12 0.22 8.13 14.20
CA ASP A 12 -1.22 7.92 13.95
C ASP A 12 -1.68 8.49 12.60
N HIS A 13 -1.13 9.64 12.18
CA HIS A 13 -1.37 10.21 10.86
C HIS A 13 -0.99 9.21 9.75
N PHE A 14 0.26 8.73 9.73
CA PHE A 14 0.71 7.77 8.70
C PHE A 14 0.01 6.41 8.80
N VAL A 15 -0.30 5.94 10.01
CA VAL A 15 -1.10 4.71 10.22
C VAL A 15 -2.49 4.88 9.61
N THR A 16 -3.13 6.04 9.81
CA THR A 16 -4.44 6.34 9.27
C THR A 16 -4.42 6.40 7.74
N GLU A 17 -3.46 7.09 7.15
CA GLU A 17 -3.29 7.15 5.69
C GLU A 17 -3.04 5.76 5.10
N ARG A 18 -2.12 5.00 5.68
CA ARG A 18 -1.80 3.64 5.19
C ARG A 18 -3.00 2.70 5.30
N ARG A 19 -3.75 2.75 6.41
CA ARG A 19 -4.98 1.94 6.55
C ARG A 19 -6.02 2.31 5.49
N ARG A 20 -6.17 3.60 5.19
CA ARG A 20 -7.07 4.07 4.11
C ARG A 20 -6.62 3.54 2.75
N ALA A 21 -5.32 3.63 2.44
CA ALA A 21 -4.75 3.08 1.21
C ALA A 21 -4.93 1.56 1.09
N LEU A 22 -4.87 0.83 2.21
CA LEU A 22 -5.12 -0.61 2.26
C LEU A 22 -6.62 -0.98 2.33
N GLY A 23 -7.52 -0.01 2.46
CA GLY A 23 -8.96 -0.25 2.62
C GLY A 23 -9.34 -0.99 3.90
N ILE A 24 -8.53 -0.92 4.97
CA ILE A 24 -8.78 -1.67 6.22
C ILE A 24 -9.28 -0.81 7.38
N SER A 25 -10.08 -1.39 8.26
CA SER A 25 -10.53 -0.80 9.53
C SER A 25 -9.52 -0.98 10.67
N ARG A 26 -9.69 -0.28 11.81
CA ARG A 26 -8.80 -0.42 12.98
C ARG A 26 -8.93 -1.83 13.58
N ALA A 27 -10.14 -2.39 13.57
CA ALA A 27 -10.39 -3.77 13.97
C ALA A 27 -9.68 -4.78 13.06
N GLN A 28 -9.68 -4.54 11.75
CA GLN A 28 -8.95 -5.40 10.79
C GLN A 28 -7.44 -5.28 10.97
N MET A 29 -6.90 -4.09 11.26
CA MET A 29 -5.47 -3.93 11.60
C MET A 29 -5.11 -4.72 12.87
N PHE A 30 -5.98 -4.70 13.90
CA PHE A 30 -5.80 -5.50 15.10
C PHE A 30 -5.84 -7.01 14.81
N ALA A 31 -6.80 -7.47 13.99
CA ALA A 31 -6.89 -8.85 13.55
C ALA A 31 -5.65 -9.32 12.77
N ARG A 32 -4.94 -8.41 12.10
CA ARG A 32 -3.64 -8.65 11.44
C ARG A 32 -2.44 -8.67 12.41
N GLY A 33 -2.68 -8.63 13.72
CA GLY A 33 -1.64 -8.65 14.75
C GLY A 33 -1.15 -7.27 15.20
N GLY A 34 -1.77 -6.18 14.71
CA GLY A 34 -1.50 -4.82 15.18
C GLY A 34 -1.91 -4.61 16.65
N PRO A 35 -1.62 -3.43 17.25
CA PRO A 35 -2.14 -3.06 18.57
C PRO A 35 -3.66 -2.90 18.55
N SER A 36 -4.28 -3.03 19.72
CA SER A 36 -5.72 -2.75 19.85
C SER A 36 -6.00 -1.26 19.63
N PRO A 37 -7.21 -0.89 19.18
CA PRO A 37 -7.61 0.51 19.07
C PRO A 37 -7.47 1.28 20.39
N SER A 38 -7.74 0.60 21.52
CA SER A 38 -7.59 1.18 22.87
C SER A 38 -6.13 1.49 23.22
N THR A 39 -5.17 0.63 22.84
CA THR A 39 -3.74 0.89 23.03
C THR A 39 -3.27 2.09 22.22
N MET A 40 -3.72 2.20 20.97
CA MET A 40 -3.40 3.35 20.11
C MET A 40 -3.97 4.65 20.69
N ASN A 41 -5.24 4.66 21.11
CA ASN A 41 -5.85 5.83 21.73
C ASN A 41 -5.15 6.24 23.04
N LYS A 42 -4.79 5.27 23.89
CA LYS A 42 -4.05 5.55 25.13
C LYS A 42 -2.67 6.15 24.88
N ALA A 43 -1.99 5.72 23.81
CA ALA A 43 -0.70 6.28 23.42
C ALA A 43 -0.83 7.72 22.91
N LEU A 44 -1.96 8.06 22.26
CA LEU A 44 -2.23 9.43 21.79
C LEU A 44 -2.57 10.38 22.94
N THR A 45 -3.31 9.92 23.95
CA THR A 45 -3.75 10.76 25.08
C THR A 45 -2.78 10.77 26.26
N GLY A 46 -1.79 9.87 26.25
CA GLY A 46 -0.89 9.62 27.37
C GLY A 46 0.53 10.10 27.08
N ASP A 47 1.30 10.28 28.15
CA ASP A 47 2.70 10.71 28.07
C ASP A 47 3.68 9.55 27.82
N ARG A 48 3.18 8.29 27.86
CA ARG A 48 3.99 7.10 27.54
C ARG A 48 3.90 6.77 26.06
N GLY A 49 5.05 6.81 25.39
CA GLY A 49 5.22 6.28 24.04
C GLY A 49 4.95 4.77 23.94
N LEU A 50 4.87 4.28 22.71
CA LEU A 50 4.70 2.86 22.42
C LEU A 50 5.99 2.08 22.67
N SER A 51 5.86 0.85 23.16
CA SER A 51 7.00 -0.07 23.25
C SER A 51 7.51 -0.44 21.86
N ARG A 52 8.81 -0.78 21.75
CA ARG A 52 9.40 -1.32 20.53
C ARG A 52 8.62 -2.50 19.96
N SER A 53 8.19 -3.43 20.82
CA SER A 53 7.37 -4.58 20.43
C SER A 53 6.02 -4.18 19.81
N THR A 54 5.45 -3.04 20.23
CA THR A 54 4.21 -2.51 19.66
C THR A 54 4.46 -1.85 18.32
N LEU A 55 5.57 -1.13 18.16
CA LEU A 55 6.00 -0.56 16.89
C LEU A 55 6.22 -1.64 15.83
N GLU A 56 6.89 -2.74 16.19
CA GLU A 56 7.10 -3.89 15.29
C GLU A 56 5.78 -4.55 14.88
N ARG A 57 4.78 -4.57 15.77
CA ARG A 57 3.42 -5.05 15.44
C ARG A 57 2.72 -4.12 14.46
N ILE A 58 2.91 -2.81 14.57
CA ILE A 58 2.39 -1.82 13.61
C ILE A 58 3.03 -2.05 12.25
N ASP A 59 4.35 -2.18 12.19
CA ASP A 59 5.08 -2.42 10.94
C ASP A 59 4.52 -3.64 10.21
N ARG A 60 4.37 -4.75 10.94
CA ARG A 60 3.85 -6.01 10.38
C ARG A 60 2.41 -5.88 9.89
N ALA A 61 1.53 -5.28 10.69
CA ALA A 61 0.10 -5.17 10.36
C ALA A 61 -0.18 -4.28 9.14
N LEU A 62 0.69 -3.31 8.87
CA LEU A 62 0.57 -2.36 7.75
C LEU A 62 1.42 -2.73 6.53
N GLY A 63 2.18 -3.82 6.61
CA GLY A 63 3.10 -4.24 5.55
C GLY A 63 4.23 -3.22 5.35
N TRP A 64 4.71 -2.61 6.43
CA TRP A 64 5.91 -1.79 6.41
C TRP A 64 7.16 -2.64 6.68
N ALA A 65 8.32 -2.11 6.29
CA ALA A 65 9.61 -2.66 6.66
C ALA A 65 9.82 -2.52 8.19
N PRO A 66 10.48 -3.48 8.84
CA PRO A 66 10.78 -3.38 10.27
C PRO A 66 11.51 -2.08 10.63
N GLY A 67 11.07 -1.39 11.68
CA GLY A 67 11.63 -0.10 12.12
C GLY A 67 11.01 1.12 11.43
N SER A 68 10.04 0.93 10.53
CA SER A 68 9.38 2.05 9.86
C SER A 68 8.56 2.89 10.83
N ALA A 69 7.81 2.26 11.74
CA ALA A 69 7.01 2.97 12.74
C ALA A 69 7.89 3.81 13.69
N GLU A 70 9.06 3.29 14.09
CA GLU A 70 10.04 4.04 14.87
C GLU A 70 10.63 5.21 14.07
N THR A 71 10.94 4.99 12.80
CA THR A 71 11.45 6.04 11.90
C THR A 71 10.43 7.15 11.73
N VAL A 72 9.14 6.81 11.59
CA VAL A 72 8.05 7.79 11.55
C VAL A 72 7.98 8.57 12.84
N MET A 73 8.04 7.92 14.00
CA MET A 73 8.05 8.64 15.29
C MET A 73 9.22 9.63 15.44
N ARG A 74 10.34 9.41 14.74
CA ARG A 74 11.51 10.31 14.72
C ARG A 74 11.46 11.36 13.60
N GLY A 75 10.33 11.49 12.91
CA GLY A 75 10.13 12.48 11.84
C GLY A 75 10.48 11.99 10.43
N GLY A 76 10.93 10.75 10.28
CA GLY A 76 11.11 10.13 8.97
C GLY A 76 9.79 9.72 8.30
N THR A 77 9.92 8.97 7.21
CA THR A 77 8.80 8.41 6.43
C THR A 77 8.79 6.88 6.48
N PRO A 78 7.62 6.23 6.46
CA PRO A 78 7.55 4.77 6.53
C PRO A 78 8.01 4.14 5.21
N THR A 79 8.69 3.01 5.28
CA THR A 79 9.06 2.23 4.09
C THR A 79 8.09 1.06 3.93
N SER A 80 7.42 0.95 2.79
CA SER A 80 6.53 -0.19 2.52
C SER A 80 7.34 -1.43 2.15
N ARG A 81 7.02 -2.57 2.76
CA ARG A 81 7.55 -3.86 2.34
C ARG A 81 6.78 -4.33 1.12
N ILE A 82 7.33 -4.10 -0.06
CA ILE A 82 6.88 -4.81 -1.26
C ILE A 82 7.44 -6.23 -1.11
N PRO A 83 6.60 -7.28 -0.97
CA PRO A 83 7.13 -8.63 -1.08
C PRO A 83 7.85 -8.73 -2.42
N ALA A 84 9.10 -9.20 -2.41
CA ALA A 84 9.81 -9.47 -3.65
C ALA A 84 8.88 -10.32 -4.53
N PRO A 85 8.83 -10.06 -5.87
CA PRO A 85 8.12 -10.96 -6.76
C PRO A 85 8.60 -12.36 -6.45
N SER A 86 7.69 -13.19 -5.95
CA SER A 86 8.00 -14.57 -5.67
C SER A 86 8.14 -15.26 -7.01
N ASP A 87 9.31 -15.82 -7.30
CA ASP A 87 9.55 -16.60 -8.53
C ASP A 87 8.69 -17.89 -8.57
N ALA A 88 7.95 -18.21 -7.50
CA ALA A 88 6.99 -19.30 -7.51
C ALA A 88 5.80 -18.98 -8.44
N PRO A 89 5.54 -19.80 -9.48
CA PRO A 89 4.38 -19.63 -10.35
C PRO A 89 3.10 -19.72 -9.53
N CYS A 90 2.37 -18.61 -9.44
CA CYS A 90 0.99 -18.63 -8.96
C CYS A 90 0.10 -18.77 -10.21
N PRO A 91 -0.61 -19.90 -10.42
CA PRO A 91 -1.38 -20.12 -11.64
C PRO A 91 -2.48 -19.06 -11.85
N ALA A 92 -2.98 -18.45 -10.77
CA ALA A 92 -3.90 -17.32 -10.86
C ALA A 92 -3.22 -16.04 -11.38
N HIS A 93 -1.96 -15.79 -11.01
CA HIS A 93 -1.19 -14.65 -11.52
C HIS A 93 -0.86 -14.83 -13.00
N GLU A 94 -0.44 -16.03 -13.40
CA GLU A 94 -0.14 -16.38 -14.79
C GLU A 94 -1.36 -16.18 -15.70
N HIS A 95 -2.55 -16.60 -15.25
CA HIS A 95 -3.78 -16.39 -16.01
C HIS A 95 -4.13 -14.90 -16.16
N VAL A 96 -4.01 -14.12 -15.08
CA VAL A 96 -4.24 -12.66 -15.11
C VAL A 96 -3.25 -11.98 -16.07
N VAL A 97 -1.97 -12.34 -16.01
CA VAL A 97 -0.93 -11.82 -16.92
C VAL A 97 -1.29 -12.14 -18.37
N THR A 98 -1.62 -13.40 -18.67
CA THR A 98 -2.01 -13.84 -20.02
C THR A 98 -3.20 -13.03 -20.55
N VAL A 99 -4.23 -12.83 -19.73
CA VAL A 99 -5.43 -12.05 -20.12
C VAL A 99 -5.06 -10.59 -20.40
N LEU A 100 -4.24 -9.97 -19.56
CA LEU A 100 -3.80 -8.58 -19.75
C LEU A 100 -2.96 -8.42 -21.03
N GLU A 101 -2.09 -9.37 -21.33
CA GLU A 101 -1.29 -9.35 -22.55
C GLU A 101 -2.14 -9.53 -23.81
N SER A 102 -3.15 -10.39 -23.73
CA SER A 102 -4.15 -10.55 -24.80
C SER A 102 -4.90 -9.24 -25.04
N ILE A 103 -5.43 -8.61 -23.97
CA ILE A 103 -6.14 -7.32 -24.07
C ILE A 103 -5.23 -6.25 -24.67
N ARG A 104 -3.97 -6.15 -24.23
CA ARG A 104 -2.99 -5.21 -24.80
C ARG A 104 -2.81 -5.42 -26.30
N THR A 105 -2.70 -6.68 -26.74
CA THR A 105 -2.55 -7.04 -28.15
C THR A 105 -3.80 -6.71 -28.96
N GLN A 106 -4.99 -6.95 -28.39
CA GLN A 106 -6.25 -6.61 -29.03
C GLN A 106 -6.43 -5.10 -29.19
N LEU A 107 -6.08 -4.31 -28.18
CA LEU A 107 -6.11 -2.85 -28.25
C LEU A 107 -5.17 -2.31 -29.33
N HIS A 108 -3.93 -2.81 -29.38
CA HIS A 108 -2.99 -2.42 -30.43
C HIS A 108 -3.52 -2.77 -31.83
N THR A 109 -4.11 -3.95 -31.99
CA THR A 109 -4.71 -4.34 -33.29
C THR A 109 -5.85 -3.40 -33.67
N ALA A 110 -6.72 -3.06 -32.72
CA ALA A 110 -7.82 -2.13 -32.96
C ALA A 110 -7.33 -0.73 -33.35
N GLU A 111 -6.26 -0.23 -32.70
CA GLU A 111 -5.63 1.05 -33.06
C GLU A 111 -5.11 1.05 -34.50
N GLN A 112 -4.40 0.00 -34.91
CA GLN A 112 -3.88 -0.13 -36.28
C GLN A 112 -4.99 -0.15 -37.33
N LEU A 113 -6.10 -0.87 -37.07
CA LEU A 113 -7.24 -0.91 -37.98
C LEU A 113 -7.91 0.47 -38.14
N VAL A 114 -7.98 1.25 -37.07
CA VAL A 114 -8.52 2.61 -37.11
C VAL A 114 -7.60 3.52 -37.92
N GLU A 115 -6.28 3.44 -37.71
CA GLU A 115 -5.29 4.20 -38.48
C GLU A 115 -5.36 3.87 -39.97
N ASP A 116 -5.44 2.58 -40.33
CA ASP A 116 -5.55 2.13 -41.72
C ASP A 116 -6.82 2.67 -42.39
N LEU A 117 -7.97 2.62 -41.71
CA LEU A 117 -9.23 3.15 -42.25
C LEU A 117 -9.18 4.67 -42.48
N LEU A 118 -8.56 5.41 -41.56
CA LEU A 118 -8.41 6.87 -41.67
C LEU A 118 -7.37 7.27 -42.73
N GLY A 119 -6.28 6.51 -42.85
CA GLY A 119 -5.23 6.72 -43.87
C GLY A 119 -5.69 6.37 -45.28
N SER A 120 -6.49 5.30 -45.42
CA SER A 120 -7.06 4.86 -46.71
C SER A 120 -8.06 5.86 -47.30
N GLY A 121 -8.64 6.74 -46.49
CA GLY A 121 -9.60 7.76 -46.93
C GLY A 121 -9.00 8.91 -47.75
N HIS A 122 -7.67 9.10 -47.71
CA HIS A 122 -6.99 10.21 -48.40
C HIS A 122 -6.50 9.87 -49.83
N ALA A 123 -6.77 8.65 -50.32
CA ALA A 123 -6.30 8.17 -51.63
C ALA A 123 -7.39 8.14 -52.72
N ARG A 124 -8.52 8.85 -52.56
CA ARG A 124 -9.57 8.95 -53.58
C ARG A 124 -9.79 10.37 -54.07
#